data_AF-A0A183F468-F1
#
_entry.id   AF-A0A183F468-F1
#
_cell.length_a   1.000
_cell.length_b   1.000
_cell.length_c   1.000
_cell.angle_alpha   90.00
_cell.angle_beta   90.00
_cell.angle_gamma   90.00
#
_symmetry.space_group_name_H-M   'P 1'
#
loop_
_entity.id
_entity.type
_entity.pdbx_description
1 polymer ?
#
loop_
_entity_poly.entity_id
_entity_poly.type
_entity_poly.pdbx_seq_one_letter_code
_entity_poly.pdbx_strand_id
1 'polypeptide(L)'
;MKSTVINTSKEMTAYSDFPPEPTMANFMHNTEMHRYLNSYADHYDLKKYIKFNHKVQNIERTKDYKKTGQWSVTYEDQDGKTHSEVFDGVLLCCGHHAVPRMPTPWPGQDTFKGKILHSHSYRSHKGYEDKVVVIVGVGNSGGDLAVELSRIAKQVYLVTRRGTWICNRIFDYGEPFDMALNRRYLDFLRSLAPEWLTNTIVEGKLNKRFDHERYGLKPKHRVFG
;
A
#
# COMPACT_ATOMS: atom_id res chain seq x y z
N MET A 1 -3.79 -9.26 -2.04
CA MET A 1 -4.43 -10.38 -1.33
C MET A 1 -5.91 -10.37 -1.69
N LYS A 2 -6.63 -11.49 -1.62
CA LYS A 2 -8.03 -11.52 -2.08
C LYS A 2 -8.95 -10.57 -1.30
N SER A 3 -8.67 -10.35 -0.03
CA SER A 3 -9.47 -9.60 0.95
C SER A 3 -9.06 -8.13 1.12
N THR A 4 -8.09 -7.64 0.34
CA THR A 4 -7.54 -6.29 0.54
C THR A 4 -8.61 -5.22 0.35
N VAL A 5 -8.73 -4.34 1.33
CA VAL A 5 -9.58 -3.13 1.33
C VAL A 5 -8.66 -1.92 1.46
N ILE A 6 -8.92 -0.87 0.68
CA ILE A 6 -8.10 0.35 0.70
C ILE A 6 -8.21 1.07 2.06
N ASN A 7 -7.13 1.75 2.47
CA ASN A 7 -7.04 2.43 3.77
C ASN A 7 -7.41 3.91 3.74
N THR A 8 -7.70 4.45 2.56
CA THR A 8 -8.13 5.84 2.32
C THR A 8 -9.58 5.86 1.86
N SER A 9 -10.32 6.90 2.22
CA SER A 9 -11.71 7.06 1.84
C SER A 9 -11.85 7.30 0.34
N LYS A 10 -13.01 6.94 -0.22
CA LYS A 10 -13.29 7.10 -1.65
C LYS A 10 -13.16 8.56 -2.11
N GLU A 11 -13.62 9.51 -1.30
CA GLU A 11 -13.55 10.95 -1.60
C GLU A 11 -12.12 11.50 -1.55
N MET A 12 -11.25 10.95 -0.68
CA MET A 12 -9.85 11.35 -0.59
C MET A 12 -8.93 10.62 -1.59
N THR A 13 -9.43 9.53 -2.19
CA THR A 13 -8.69 8.71 -3.16
C THR A 13 -9.07 9.04 -4.61
N ALA A 14 -10.24 9.65 -4.81
CA ALA A 14 -10.77 9.98 -6.12
C ALA A 14 -9.80 10.82 -6.96
N TYR A 15 -9.80 10.58 -8.27
CA TYR A 15 -9.34 11.59 -9.21
C TYR A 15 -10.21 12.85 -9.06
N SER A 16 -9.58 14.02 -9.13
CA SER A 16 -10.20 15.31 -8.81
C SER A 16 -11.43 15.66 -9.66
N ASP A 17 -11.54 15.08 -10.85
CA ASP A 17 -12.58 15.33 -11.84
C ASP A 17 -13.48 14.11 -12.09
N PHE A 18 -13.27 13.01 -11.37
CA PHE A 18 -14.02 11.77 -11.56
C PHE A 18 -14.34 11.12 -10.21
N PRO A 19 -15.41 11.56 -9.53
CA PRO A 19 -15.80 11.00 -8.25
C PRO A 19 -16.28 9.54 -8.38
N PRO A 20 -15.97 8.66 -7.41
CA PRO A 20 -16.52 7.31 -7.35
C PRO A 20 -18.06 7.31 -7.27
N GLU A 21 -18.69 6.22 -7.69
CA GLU A 21 -20.15 6.11 -7.64
C GLU A 21 -20.67 6.26 -6.19
N PRO A 22 -21.84 6.89 -5.97
CA PRO A 22 -22.40 7.06 -4.63
C PRO A 22 -22.58 5.75 -3.86
N THR A 23 -22.87 4.65 -4.57
CA THR A 23 -23.08 3.30 -4.03
C THR A 23 -21.79 2.59 -3.59
N MET A 24 -20.62 3.04 -4.06
CA MET A 24 -19.35 2.44 -3.65
C MET A 24 -19.07 2.73 -2.17
N ALA A 25 -18.50 1.75 -1.47
CA ALA A 25 -18.13 1.89 -0.07
C ALA A 25 -17.07 2.98 0.13
N ASN A 26 -17.11 3.67 1.28
CA ASN A 26 -16.08 4.65 1.65
C ASN A 26 -14.67 4.03 1.63
N PHE A 27 -14.53 2.79 2.09
CA PHE A 27 -13.30 2.01 1.96
C PHE A 27 -13.55 0.86 1.01
N MET A 28 -13.22 1.08 -0.27
CA MET A 28 -13.48 0.15 -1.35
C MET A 28 -12.66 -1.14 -1.21
N HIS A 29 -13.31 -2.28 -1.48
CA HIS A 29 -12.59 -3.53 -1.70
C HIS A 29 -11.72 -3.44 -2.96
N ASN A 30 -10.64 -4.21 -3.06
CA ASN A 30 -9.74 -4.19 -4.23
C ASN A 30 -10.48 -4.36 -5.57
N THR A 31 -11.57 -5.13 -5.60
CA THR A 31 -12.41 -5.32 -6.80
C THR A 31 -13.22 -4.07 -7.16
N GLU A 32 -13.66 -3.30 -6.17
CA GLU A 32 -14.35 -2.02 -6.40
C GLU A 32 -13.38 -0.93 -6.84
N MET A 33 -12.19 -0.85 -6.21
CA MET A 33 -11.11 0.03 -6.67
C MET A 33 -10.72 -0.27 -8.12
N HIS A 34 -10.58 -1.56 -8.47
CA HIS A 34 -10.30 -1.97 -9.84
C HIS A 34 -11.42 -1.56 -10.80
N ARG A 35 -12.69 -1.68 -10.39
CA ARG A 35 -13.84 -1.21 -11.18
C ARG A 35 -13.76 0.30 -11.40
N TYR A 36 -13.54 1.08 -10.35
CA TYR A 36 -13.39 2.54 -10.43
C TYR A 36 -12.29 2.97 -11.41
N LEU A 37 -11.10 2.35 -11.33
CA LEU A 37 -10.00 2.64 -12.26
C LEU A 37 -10.33 2.27 -13.72
N ASN A 38 -11.05 1.16 -13.94
CA ASN A 38 -11.50 0.80 -15.28
C ASN A 38 -12.55 1.79 -15.80
N SER A 39 -13.52 2.18 -14.98
CA SER A 39 -14.52 3.18 -15.35
C SER A 39 -13.88 4.52 -15.70
N TYR A 40 -12.84 4.95 -14.99
CA TYR A 40 -12.06 6.14 -15.33
C TYR A 40 -11.39 6.00 -16.71
N ALA A 41 -10.69 4.88 -16.94
CA ALA A 41 -10.02 4.62 -18.21
C ALA A 41 -11.00 4.55 -19.40
N ASP A 42 -12.20 4.02 -19.18
CA ASP A 42 -13.28 3.97 -20.18
C ASP A 42 -13.90 5.36 -20.42
N HIS A 43 -14.16 6.13 -19.36
CA HIS A 43 -14.76 7.47 -19.46
C HIS A 43 -13.91 8.44 -20.30
N TYR A 44 -12.59 8.40 -20.13
CA TYR A 44 -11.64 9.26 -20.85
C TYR A 44 -11.04 8.59 -22.10
N ASP A 45 -11.54 7.41 -22.49
CA ASP A 45 -11.07 6.65 -23.66
C ASP A 45 -9.54 6.47 -23.68
N LEU A 46 -8.96 6.11 -22.54
CA LEU A 46 -7.51 6.01 -22.35
C LEU A 46 -6.94 4.69 -22.87
N LYS A 47 -7.78 3.64 -22.90
CA LYS A 47 -7.35 2.26 -23.24
C LYS A 47 -6.76 2.17 -24.65
N LYS A 48 -7.16 3.03 -25.59
CA LYS A 48 -6.61 3.08 -26.96
C LYS A 48 -5.11 3.41 -27.03
N TYR A 49 -4.56 4.05 -26.00
CA TYR A 49 -3.13 4.38 -25.92
C TYR A 49 -2.31 3.29 -25.21
N ILE A 50 -2.96 2.28 -24.64
CA ILE A 50 -2.31 1.26 -23.83
C ILE A 50 -2.02 0.03 -24.69
N LYS A 51 -0.73 -0.25 -24.90
CA LYS A 51 -0.28 -1.52 -25.44
C LYS A 51 -0.05 -2.52 -24.30
N PHE A 52 -1.04 -3.38 -24.03
CA PHE A 52 -0.90 -4.47 -23.05
C PHE A 52 0.09 -5.53 -23.53
N ASN A 53 0.64 -6.32 -22.61
CA ASN A 53 1.67 -7.32 -22.91
C ASN A 53 2.91 -6.77 -23.63
N HIS A 54 3.23 -5.49 -23.40
CA HIS A 54 4.46 -4.86 -23.88
C HIS A 54 5.35 -4.51 -22.68
N LYS A 55 6.50 -5.17 -22.57
CA LYS A 55 7.40 -5.00 -21.43
C LYS A 55 8.54 -4.05 -21.80
N VAL A 56 8.56 -2.87 -21.20
CA VAL A 56 9.70 -1.96 -21.31
C VAL A 56 10.92 -2.60 -20.63
N GLN A 57 12.01 -2.75 -21.38
CA GLN A 57 13.25 -3.38 -20.94
C GLN A 57 14.32 -2.34 -20.60
N ASN A 58 14.41 -1.26 -21.39
CA ASN A 58 15.44 -0.24 -21.22
C ASN A 58 14.94 1.15 -21.64
N ILE A 59 15.45 2.19 -20.99
CA ILE A 59 15.17 3.59 -21.30
C ILE A 59 16.49 4.34 -21.26
N GLU A 60 16.91 4.87 -22.39
CA GLU A 60 18.20 5.54 -22.55
C GLU A 60 18.03 6.91 -23.22
N ARG A 61 18.96 7.81 -22.94
CA ARG A 61 19.03 9.08 -23.68
C ARG A 61 19.51 8.80 -25.10
N THR A 62 18.88 9.45 -26.08
CA THR A 62 19.38 9.44 -27.47
C THR A 62 20.78 10.06 -27.57
N LYS A 63 21.52 9.74 -28.65
CA LYS A 63 22.90 10.25 -28.84
C LYS A 63 22.95 11.78 -28.90
N ASP A 64 21.92 12.40 -29.44
CA ASP A 64 21.76 13.84 -29.60
C ASP A 64 20.83 14.47 -28.54
N TYR A 65 20.59 13.77 -27.42
CA TYR A 65 19.74 14.22 -26.31
C TYR A 65 19.99 15.65 -25.86
N LYS A 66 21.26 16.12 -25.86
CA LYS A 66 21.57 17.51 -25.47
C LYS A 66 20.90 18.56 -26.36
N LYS A 67 20.53 18.19 -27.59
CA LYS A 67 19.82 19.05 -28.55
C LYS A 67 18.32 18.75 -28.55
N THR A 68 17.92 17.49 -28.47
CA THR A 68 16.53 17.05 -28.67
C THR A 68 15.75 16.81 -27.38
N GLY A 69 16.41 16.41 -26.30
CA GLY A 69 15.78 15.95 -25.05
C GLY A 69 15.11 14.56 -25.16
N GLN A 70 15.30 13.83 -26.26
CA GLN A 70 14.55 12.62 -26.57
C GLN A 70 15.12 11.34 -25.96
N TRP A 71 14.25 10.40 -25.62
CA TRP A 71 14.60 9.11 -25.03
C TRP A 71 14.38 7.98 -26.03
N SER A 72 15.30 7.02 -26.08
CA SER A 72 15.09 5.74 -26.76
C SER A 72 14.54 4.74 -25.74
N VAL A 73 13.41 4.15 -26.04
CA VAL A 73 12.73 3.15 -25.20
C VAL A 73 12.76 1.82 -25.92
N THR A 74 13.40 0.84 -25.30
CA THR A 74 13.43 -0.55 -25.78
C THR A 74 12.38 -1.35 -25.05
N TYR A 75 11.54 -2.08 -25.78
CA TYR A 75 10.48 -2.90 -25.22
C TYR A 75 10.33 -4.22 -25.98
N GLU A 76 9.80 -5.22 -25.29
CA GLU A 76 9.39 -6.50 -25.86
C GLU A 76 7.88 -6.47 -26.08
N ASP A 77 7.41 -6.84 -27.27
CA ASP A 77 5.99 -6.92 -27.59
C ASP A 77 5.35 -8.25 -27.14
N GLN A 78 4.06 -8.41 -27.45
CA GLN A 78 3.28 -9.59 -27.08
C GLN A 78 3.79 -10.90 -27.71
N ASP A 79 4.52 -10.82 -28.83
CA ASP A 79 5.08 -11.95 -29.56
C ASP A 79 6.53 -12.25 -29.12
N GLY A 80 7.03 -11.54 -28.10
CA GLY A 80 8.40 -11.68 -27.58
C GLY A 80 9.45 -10.98 -28.43
N LYS A 81 9.05 -10.13 -29.40
CA LYS A 81 9.97 -9.42 -30.27
C LYS A 81 10.41 -8.10 -29.62
N THR A 82 11.71 -7.84 -29.67
CA THR A 82 12.28 -6.58 -29.18
C THR A 82 12.18 -5.46 -30.22
N HIS A 83 11.71 -4.30 -29.77
CA HIS A 83 11.60 -3.07 -30.54
C HIS A 83 12.29 -1.92 -29.81
N SER A 84 12.66 -0.88 -30.54
CA SER A 84 13.18 0.37 -29.97
C SER A 84 12.54 1.55 -30.68
N GLU A 85 11.96 2.47 -29.89
CA GLU A 85 11.26 3.66 -30.38
C GLU A 85 11.76 4.91 -29.64
N VAL A 86 11.68 6.07 -30.29
CA VAL A 86 12.13 7.35 -29.72
C VAL A 86 10.92 8.17 -29.28
N PHE A 87 11.00 8.75 -28.08
CA PHE A 87 9.95 9.56 -27.46
C PHE A 87 10.51 10.89 -26.94
N ASP A 88 9.71 11.95 -26.99
CA ASP A 88 10.11 13.28 -26.48
C ASP A 88 10.17 13.34 -24.94
N GLY A 89 9.48 12.43 -24.26
CA GLY A 89 9.46 12.35 -22.81
C GLY A 89 9.02 10.98 -22.32
N VAL A 90 9.38 10.67 -21.07
CA VAL A 90 9.04 9.39 -20.43
C VAL A 90 8.52 9.65 -19.02
N LEU A 91 7.36 9.08 -18.71
CA LEU A 91 6.77 9.07 -17.36
C LEU A 91 6.88 7.66 -16.77
N LEU A 92 7.55 7.52 -15.63
CA LEU A 92 7.73 6.23 -14.95
C LEU A 92 6.58 5.93 -14.00
N CYS A 93 5.76 4.94 -14.36
CA CYS A 93 4.56 4.53 -13.61
C CYS A 93 4.59 3.04 -13.20
N CYS A 94 5.78 2.47 -12.95
CA CYS A 94 5.96 1.01 -12.72
C CYS A 94 5.60 0.51 -11.30
N GLY A 95 5.28 1.42 -10.38
CA GLY A 95 5.02 1.08 -8.97
C GLY A 95 6.29 0.68 -8.19
N HIS A 96 6.19 0.60 -6.86
CA HIS A 96 7.34 0.36 -5.97
C HIS A 96 7.12 -0.77 -4.96
N HIS A 97 6.02 -1.51 -5.07
CA HIS A 97 5.67 -2.63 -4.19
C HIS A 97 5.76 -4.02 -4.86
N ALA A 98 6.31 -4.09 -6.08
CA ALA A 98 6.38 -5.31 -6.86
C ALA A 98 7.54 -6.25 -6.44
N VAL A 99 8.69 -5.71 -6.05
CA VAL A 99 9.86 -6.50 -5.67
C VAL A 99 9.84 -6.76 -4.16
N PRO A 100 9.74 -8.02 -3.69
CA PRO A 100 9.73 -8.33 -2.27
C PRO A 100 11.10 -8.08 -1.64
N ARG A 101 11.10 -7.48 -0.44
CA ARG A 101 12.33 -7.29 0.34
C ARG A 101 12.40 -8.33 1.45
N MET A 102 13.13 -9.41 1.20
CA MET A 102 13.43 -10.39 2.24
C MET A 102 14.51 -9.86 3.19
N PRO A 103 14.37 -10.04 4.51
CA PRO A 103 15.45 -9.76 5.43
C PRO A 103 16.61 -10.76 5.23
N THR A 104 17.80 -10.41 5.72
CA THR A 104 18.90 -11.36 5.86
C THR A 104 18.41 -12.61 6.60
N PRO A 105 18.79 -13.82 6.15
CA PRO A 105 18.36 -15.04 6.82
C PRO A 105 18.66 -15.03 8.32
N TRP A 106 17.70 -15.48 9.12
CA TRP A 106 17.89 -15.58 10.57
C TRP A 106 18.79 -16.77 10.94
N PRO A 107 19.50 -16.73 12.08
CA PRO A 107 20.24 -17.88 12.57
C PRO A 107 19.34 -19.12 12.69
N GLY A 108 19.76 -20.23 12.07
CA GLY A 108 19.03 -21.51 12.06
C GLY A 108 17.83 -21.57 11.11
N GLN A 109 17.59 -20.55 10.28
CA GLN A 109 16.48 -20.52 9.33
C GLN A 109 16.51 -21.69 8.33
N ASP A 110 17.71 -22.13 7.94
CA ASP A 110 17.96 -23.27 7.04
C ASP A 110 17.51 -24.61 7.64
N THR A 111 17.49 -24.73 8.96
CA THR A 111 17.01 -25.93 9.67
C THR A 111 15.48 -25.96 9.84
N PHE A 112 14.79 -24.86 9.56
CA PHE A 112 13.35 -24.76 9.70
C PHE A 112 12.64 -25.59 8.62
N LYS A 113 11.88 -26.60 9.05
CA LYS A 113 11.15 -27.52 8.15
C LYS A 113 9.82 -26.97 7.64
N GLY A 114 9.38 -25.81 8.16
CA GLY A 114 8.14 -25.16 7.72
C GLY A 114 8.32 -24.28 6.49
N LYS A 115 7.23 -23.65 6.05
CA LYS A 115 7.23 -22.76 4.89
C LYS A 115 7.56 -21.32 5.28
N ILE A 116 8.50 -20.71 4.56
CA ILE A 116 8.82 -19.28 4.67
C ILE A 116 8.40 -18.59 3.37
N LEU A 117 7.66 -17.49 3.46
CA LEU A 117 7.24 -16.70 2.31
C LEU A 117 7.11 -15.22 2.66
N HIS A 118 7.37 -14.36 1.68
CA HIS A 118 7.08 -12.92 1.79
C HIS A 118 5.58 -12.67 1.61
N SER A 119 5.04 -11.62 2.24
CA SER A 119 3.62 -11.22 2.08
C SER A 119 3.21 -11.02 0.62
N HIS A 120 4.16 -10.58 -0.22
CA HIS A 120 4.00 -10.48 -1.68
C HIS A 120 3.56 -11.80 -2.34
N SER A 121 3.90 -12.96 -1.79
CA SER A 121 3.52 -14.28 -2.31
C SER A 121 2.22 -14.82 -1.70
N TYR A 122 1.66 -14.15 -0.68
CA TYR A 122 0.39 -14.53 -0.08
C TYR A 122 -0.79 -14.16 -1.01
N ARG A 123 -1.77 -15.05 -1.14
CA ARG A 123 -2.95 -14.84 -2.00
C ARG A 123 -4.26 -15.03 -1.25
N SER A 124 -4.37 -16.07 -0.43
CA SER A 124 -5.56 -16.41 0.35
C SER A 124 -5.21 -17.21 1.61
N HIS A 125 -6.13 -17.20 2.57
CA HIS A 125 -6.06 -17.95 3.83
C HIS A 125 -6.12 -19.48 3.68
N LYS A 126 -6.52 -20.00 2.51
CA LYS A 126 -6.56 -21.45 2.26
C LYS A 126 -5.19 -22.10 2.45
N GLY A 127 -5.14 -23.20 3.20
CA GLY A 127 -3.94 -23.97 3.51
C GLY A 127 -3.26 -23.59 4.83
N TYR A 128 -3.81 -22.63 5.57
CA TYR A 128 -3.32 -22.20 6.89
C TYR A 128 -4.22 -22.66 8.05
N GLU A 129 -5.27 -23.43 7.76
CA GLU A 129 -6.17 -24.00 8.76
C GLU A 129 -5.39 -24.85 9.78
N ASP A 130 -5.67 -24.61 11.06
CA ASP A 130 -5.04 -25.30 12.21
C ASP A 130 -3.50 -25.23 12.25
N LYS A 131 -2.88 -24.35 11.47
CA LYS A 131 -1.42 -24.13 11.48
C LYS A 131 -1.03 -23.15 12.59
N VAL A 132 0.23 -23.23 12.98
CA VAL A 132 0.88 -22.16 13.76
C VAL A 132 1.61 -21.26 12.77
N VAL A 133 1.23 -19.98 12.73
CA VAL A 133 1.75 -19.01 11.76
C VAL A 133 2.49 -17.91 12.49
N VAL A 134 3.68 -17.56 12.02
CA VAL A 134 4.46 -16.42 12.51
C VAL A 134 4.52 -15.37 11.40
N ILE A 135 4.10 -14.15 11.71
CA ILE A 135 4.12 -13.00 10.80
C ILE A 135 5.16 -12.03 11.30
N VAL A 136 6.13 -11.71 10.45
CA VAL A 136 7.22 -10.79 10.79
C VAL A 136 6.95 -9.43 10.17
N GLY A 137 6.84 -8.42 11.03
CA GLY A 137 6.57 -7.03 10.67
C GLY A 137 5.12 -6.63 10.87
N VAL A 138 4.94 -5.40 11.38
CA VAL A 138 3.62 -4.81 11.70
C VAL A 138 3.27 -3.65 10.76
N GLY A 139 3.63 -3.78 9.48
CA GLY A 139 3.05 -2.91 8.45
C GLY A 139 1.59 -3.30 8.16
N ASN A 140 0.90 -2.53 7.31
CA ASN A 140 -0.49 -2.81 6.94
C ASN A 140 -0.70 -4.26 6.46
N SER A 141 0.20 -4.77 5.61
CA SER A 141 0.13 -6.17 5.18
C SER A 141 0.29 -7.17 6.32
N GLY A 142 1.17 -6.91 7.29
CA GLY A 142 1.37 -7.79 8.44
C GLY A 142 0.14 -7.82 9.34
N GLY A 143 -0.48 -6.66 9.59
CA GLY A 143 -1.73 -6.54 10.32
C GLY A 143 -2.89 -7.27 9.64
N ASP A 144 -3.10 -7.04 8.34
CA ASP A 144 -4.16 -7.71 7.57
C ASP A 144 -3.98 -9.23 7.58
N LEU A 145 -2.77 -9.73 7.33
CA LEU A 145 -2.47 -11.15 7.38
C LEU A 145 -2.71 -11.74 8.76
N ALA A 146 -2.33 -11.02 9.83
CA ALA A 146 -2.47 -11.50 11.19
C ALA A 146 -3.94 -11.65 11.58
N VAL A 147 -4.77 -10.67 11.22
CA VAL A 147 -6.21 -10.68 11.50
C VAL A 147 -6.96 -11.68 10.61
N GLU A 148 -6.58 -11.82 9.34
CA GLU A 148 -7.20 -12.80 8.44
C GLU A 148 -6.90 -14.24 8.90
N LEU A 149 -5.63 -14.54 9.19
CA LEU A 149 -5.22 -15.89 9.54
C LEU A 149 -5.60 -16.28 10.98
N SER A 150 -5.70 -15.33 11.91
CA SER A 150 -6.08 -15.63 13.31
C SER A 150 -7.48 -16.22 13.44
N ARG A 151 -8.33 -16.09 12.41
CA ARG A 151 -9.68 -16.66 12.37
C ARG A 151 -9.71 -18.14 12.02
N ILE A 152 -8.64 -18.69 11.43
CA ILE A 152 -8.62 -20.05 10.90
C ILE A 152 -7.41 -20.88 11.33
N ALA A 153 -6.30 -20.21 11.69
CA ALA A 153 -5.09 -20.86 12.15
C ALA A 153 -5.21 -21.24 13.62
N LYS A 154 -4.48 -22.27 14.05
CA LYS A 154 -4.41 -22.69 15.46
C LYS A 154 -3.84 -21.57 16.34
N GLN A 155 -2.83 -20.88 15.84
CA GLN A 155 -2.23 -19.74 16.52
C GLN A 155 -1.52 -18.84 15.51
N VAL A 156 -1.65 -17.53 15.70
CA VAL A 156 -0.88 -16.53 14.95
C VAL A 156 -0.02 -15.74 15.93
N TYR A 157 1.27 -15.60 15.60
CA TYR A 157 2.20 -14.72 16.29
C TYR A 157 2.54 -13.54 15.38
N LEU A 158 2.28 -12.33 15.84
CA LEU A 158 2.69 -11.11 15.16
C LEU A 158 3.95 -10.56 15.81
N VAL A 159 5.07 -10.64 15.09
CA VAL A 159 6.40 -10.28 15.59
C VAL A 159 6.77 -8.90 15.07
N THR A 160 7.09 -7.99 15.99
CA THR A 160 7.58 -6.65 15.68
C THR A 160 8.81 -6.31 16.50
N ARG A 161 9.78 -5.62 15.87
CA ARG A 161 10.98 -5.13 16.54
C ARG A 161 10.77 -3.77 17.21
N ARG A 162 9.88 -2.94 16.65
CA ARG A 162 9.74 -1.53 17.04
C ARG A 162 8.40 -1.20 17.68
N GLY A 163 7.39 -2.08 17.58
CA GLY A 163 6.00 -1.67 17.78
C GLY A 163 5.49 -0.81 16.61
N THR A 164 4.24 -0.37 16.70
CA THR A 164 3.66 0.65 15.82
C THR A 164 2.39 1.23 16.43
N TRP A 165 2.04 2.45 16.01
CA TRP A 165 0.76 3.05 16.31
C TRP A 165 -0.32 2.48 15.38
N ILE A 166 -1.36 1.87 15.93
CA ILE A 166 -2.46 1.29 15.16
C ILE A 166 -3.57 2.32 15.05
N CYS A 167 -3.76 2.82 13.84
CA CYS A 167 -4.86 3.70 13.50
C CYS A 167 -6.05 2.90 12.94
N ASN A 168 -7.24 3.41 13.20
CA ASN A 168 -8.50 2.89 12.68
C ASN A 168 -9.01 3.76 11.54
N ARG A 169 -9.58 3.12 10.51
CA ARG A 169 -10.20 3.79 9.36
C ARG A 169 -11.38 4.69 9.76
N ILE A 170 -12.17 4.25 10.74
CA ILE A 170 -13.39 4.95 11.20
C ILE A 170 -13.06 5.80 12.42
N PHE A 171 -13.07 7.12 12.30
CA PHE A 171 -12.78 8.08 13.35
C PHE A 171 -14.03 8.47 14.16
N ASP A 172 -14.00 9.63 14.81
CA ASP A 172 -15.13 10.14 15.58
C ASP A 172 -16.39 10.26 14.70
N TYR A 173 -17.54 9.97 15.30
CA TYR A 173 -18.86 10.04 14.65
C TYR A 173 -19.02 9.14 13.41
N GLY A 174 -18.13 8.18 13.20
CA GLY A 174 -18.19 7.28 12.05
C GLY A 174 -17.49 7.80 10.79
N GLU A 175 -16.88 8.99 10.86
CA GLU A 175 -16.23 9.63 9.71
C GLU A 175 -14.94 8.91 9.30
N PRO A 176 -14.59 8.86 8.01
CA PRO A 176 -13.28 8.41 7.58
C PRO A 176 -12.13 9.23 8.21
N PHE A 177 -11.14 8.53 8.74
CA PHE A 177 -10.00 9.12 9.46
C PHE A 177 -9.23 10.16 8.65
N ASP A 178 -9.00 9.88 7.37
CA ASP A 178 -8.32 10.78 6.45
C ASP A 178 -9.15 12.03 6.14
N MET A 179 -10.45 11.92 5.90
CA MET A 179 -11.34 13.09 5.72
C MET A 179 -11.43 13.96 6.98
N ALA A 180 -11.38 13.34 8.15
CA ALA A 180 -11.42 14.06 9.41
C ALA A 180 -10.11 14.83 9.68
N LEU A 181 -8.96 14.26 9.31
CA LEU A 181 -7.65 14.80 9.67
C LEU A 181 -6.95 15.60 8.56
N ASN A 182 -7.17 15.27 7.28
CA ASN A 182 -6.52 15.92 6.15
C ASN A 182 -7.35 17.12 5.69
N ARG A 183 -7.43 18.13 6.55
CA ARG A 183 -8.17 19.37 6.29
C ARG A 183 -7.21 20.54 6.36
N ARG A 184 -7.30 21.46 5.39
CA ARG A 184 -6.39 22.62 5.29
C ARG A 184 -6.30 23.43 6.58
N TYR A 185 -7.41 23.64 7.28
CA TYR A 185 -7.38 24.38 8.55
C TYR A 185 -6.66 23.60 9.67
N LEU A 186 -6.78 22.26 9.69
CA LEU A 186 -6.04 21.43 10.65
C LEU A 186 -4.55 21.41 10.33
N ASP A 187 -4.18 21.34 9.06
CA ASP A 187 -2.78 21.43 8.64
C ASP A 187 -2.18 22.80 8.98
N PHE A 188 -2.94 23.87 8.79
CA PHE A 188 -2.54 25.20 9.25
C PHE A 188 -2.34 25.24 10.77
N LEU A 189 -3.29 24.75 11.56
CA LEU A 189 -3.14 24.68 13.02
C LEU A 189 -1.95 23.80 13.45
N ARG A 190 -1.71 22.68 12.78
CA ARG A 190 -0.55 21.81 13.01
C ARG A 190 0.76 22.51 12.68
N SER A 191 0.79 23.34 11.64
CA SER A 191 1.99 24.11 11.27
C SER A 191 2.35 25.17 12.31
N LEU A 192 1.38 25.64 13.10
CA LEU A 192 1.59 26.58 14.20
C LEU A 192 1.91 25.91 15.53
N ALA A 193 1.48 24.65 15.72
CA ALA A 193 1.66 23.91 16.96
C ALA A 193 3.02 23.18 16.98
N PRO A 194 3.72 23.15 18.13
CA PRO A 194 4.89 22.30 18.30
C PRO A 194 4.57 20.82 18.07
N GLU A 195 5.48 20.09 17.41
CA GLU A 195 5.29 18.68 17.06
C GLU A 195 5.02 17.77 18.28
N TRP A 196 5.62 18.07 19.44
CA TRP A 196 5.38 17.28 20.65
C TRP A 196 3.90 17.35 21.10
N LEU A 197 3.24 18.49 20.89
CA LEU A 197 1.86 18.72 21.30
C LEU A 197 0.91 17.94 20.39
N THR A 198 1.09 18.04 19.07
CA THR A 198 0.28 17.32 18.08
C THR A 198 0.41 15.80 18.26
N ASN A 199 1.63 15.31 18.47
CA ASN A 199 1.87 13.89 18.78
C ASN A 199 1.18 13.47 20.08
N THR A 200 1.31 14.24 21.16
CA THR A 200 0.70 13.89 22.45
C THR A 200 -0.83 13.80 22.37
N ILE A 201 -1.46 14.73 21.63
CA ILE A 201 -2.92 14.70 21.39
C ILE A 201 -3.32 13.44 20.62
N VAL A 202 -2.62 13.14 19.51
CA VAL A 202 -2.98 12.00 18.66
C VAL A 202 -2.70 10.67 19.36
N GLU A 203 -1.56 10.52 20.03
CA GLU A 203 -1.22 9.33 20.83
C GLU A 203 -2.20 9.12 21.98
N GLY A 204 -2.60 10.19 22.67
CA GLY A 204 -3.64 10.13 23.68
C GLY A 204 -4.95 9.61 23.10
N LYS A 205 -5.32 10.06 21.90
CA LYS A 205 -6.53 9.58 21.20
C LYS A 205 -6.43 8.12 20.77
N LEU A 206 -5.28 7.68 20.24
CA LEU A 206 -5.05 6.28 19.88
C LEU A 206 -5.10 5.38 21.11
N ASN A 207 -4.49 5.79 22.23
CA ASN A 207 -4.52 5.03 23.48
C ASN A 207 -5.89 4.97 24.15
N LYS A 208 -6.77 5.97 23.92
CA LYS A 208 -8.17 5.90 24.38
C LYS A 208 -8.94 4.76 23.70
N ARG A 209 -8.58 4.37 22.48
CA ARG A 209 -9.19 3.23 21.79
C ARG A 209 -8.72 1.92 22.39
N PHE A 210 -7.40 1.75 22.49
CA PHE A 210 -6.79 0.69 23.28
C PHE A 210 -5.36 1.11 23.65
N ASP A 211 -4.95 0.74 24.86
CA ASP A 211 -3.61 1.05 25.38
C ASP A 211 -2.55 0.26 24.63
N HIS A 212 -1.74 0.96 23.82
CA HIS A 212 -0.73 0.30 22.99
C HIS A 212 0.37 -0.36 23.82
N GLU A 213 0.62 0.10 25.05
CA GLU A 213 1.62 -0.49 25.94
C GLU A 213 1.13 -1.83 26.47
N ARG A 214 -0.12 -1.88 26.95
CA ARG A 214 -0.74 -3.12 27.44
C ARG A 214 -0.87 -4.19 26.34
N TYR A 215 -1.05 -3.77 25.09
CA TYR A 215 -1.11 -4.67 23.94
C TYR A 215 0.28 -4.98 23.35
N GLY A 216 1.37 -4.49 23.94
CA GLY A 216 2.74 -4.76 23.49
C GLY A 216 3.11 -4.14 22.13
N LEU A 217 2.38 -3.11 21.70
CA LEU A 217 2.54 -2.46 20.39
C LEU A 217 3.14 -1.05 20.48
N LYS A 218 3.20 -0.44 21.66
CA LYS A 218 3.70 0.93 21.84
C LYS A 218 5.13 1.07 21.31
N PRO A 219 5.35 1.92 20.28
CA PRO A 219 6.68 2.12 19.74
C PRO A 219 7.48 3.16 20.54
N LYS A 220 8.79 3.20 20.30
CA LYS A 220 9.67 4.27 20.84
C LYS A 220 9.55 5.59 20.08
N HIS A 221 9.06 5.57 18.84
CA HIS A 221 8.88 6.77 18.01
C HIS A 221 7.49 7.38 18.22
N ARG A 222 7.32 8.66 17.89
CA ARG A 222 6.00 9.33 17.95
C ARG A 222 5.17 9.00 16.71
N VAL A 223 3.95 9.50 16.63
CA VAL A 223 3.05 9.24 15.49
C VAL A 223 3.50 9.95 14.21
N PHE A 224 3.96 11.19 14.31
CA PHE A 224 4.35 12.04 13.16
C PHE A 224 5.87 12.18 12.95
N GLY A 225 6.69 11.57 13.81
CA GLY A 225 8.15 11.67 13.80
C GLY A 225 8.79 10.86 14.93
#